data_AF-A0A848ATF8-F1
#
_entry.id   AF-A0A848ATF8-F1
#
_cell.length_a   1.000
_cell.length_b   1.000
_cell.length_c   1.000
_cell.angle_alpha   90.00
_cell.angle_beta   90.00
_cell.angle_gamma   90.00
#
_symmetry.space_group_name_H-M   'P 1'
#
loop_
_entity.id
_entity.type
_entity.pdbx_description
1 polymer ?
#
loop_
_entity_poly.entity_id
_entity_poly.type
_entity_poly.pdbx_seq_one_letter_code
_entity_poly.pdbx_strand_id
1 'polypeptide(L)'
;MTVENCYVADWRDAAAITSFGAPLTLFDNTFRHADAQKAPLQANRNQFLLLAANTLLGPSRLTAGESPRAITVPLPEGALPLNADTDFIPAEVKLPTALFDAKTQFGARGDGRADDTEAIQKALDAARKHGNGAIAYLPRGIYRTTRPLELTGSGFGLGGSGLYSEILFAGKPEENAINVRPSGELLLDNFAVTRYGLKFNADRTVSGFGGTGADIRQFPSETGSRVTYHSVYVRGKYSHMPFLLGFRLENLTARDTVILDNIEGNIHAINSGAATIFAPVSYEGTVWIKGKASGGIFGIMTRLATLSEYSIHLENSSSLIASDFYIEQAIARTITLKGGDGDAPGRVTLGLAKLDINRDGNASMADELVAIDRYNGEINFIASQLYPPRYPAKFTVAGDKARLGIFSSFFYVKSFRLVPENLPLELLATGGSSEFNKAALTLPGAAHNPAAAVNALLDLRRLGRLDWQLNYPALLAR
;
A
#
# COMPACT_ATOMS: atom_id res chain seq x y z
N MET A 1 14.77 -4.79 -5.69
CA MET A 1 14.84 -3.50 -4.96
C MET A 1 14.73 -2.36 -5.98
N THR A 2 14.09 -1.26 -5.59
CA THR A 2 13.98 -0.04 -6.40
C THR A 2 14.65 1.11 -5.69
N VAL A 3 15.49 1.87 -6.40
CA VAL A 3 16.07 3.13 -5.95
C VAL A 3 15.60 4.20 -6.92
N GLU A 4 14.80 5.14 -6.40
CA GLU A 4 14.06 6.10 -7.21
C GLU A 4 14.20 7.50 -6.63
N ASN A 5 14.29 8.51 -7.49
CA ASN A 5 14.24 9.93 -7.10
C ASN A 5 15.16 10.24 -5.92
N CYS A 6 16.39 9.72 -5.94
CA CYS A 6 17.41 10.01 -4.92
C CYS A 6 18.45 11.00 -5.44
N TYR A 7 18.90 11.91 -4.57
CA TYR A 7 20.14 12.66 -4.77
C TYR A 7 21.21 12.11 -3.83
N VAL A 8 22.25 11.50 -4.39
CA VAL A 8 23.30 10.82 -3.63
C VAL A 8 24.64 11.45 -3.96
N ALA A 9 25.28 12.06 -2.98
CA ALA A 9 26.52 12.81 -3.15
C ALA A 9 27.62 12.38 -2.18
N ASP A 10 28.88 12.59 -2.58
CA ASP A 10 30.06 12.59 -1.71
C ASP A 10 30.21 11.34 -0.82
N TRP A 11 29.85 10.16 -1.36
CA TRP A 11 29.98 8.89 -0.65
C TRP A 11 31.45 8.53 -0.40
N ARG A 12 31.73 7.99 0.79
CA ARG A 12 33.10 7.72 1.24
C ARG A 12 33.63 6.36 0.79
N ASP A 13 32.77 5.35 0.78
CA ASP A 13 33.10 3.98 0.41
C ASP A 13 33.38 3.80 -1.08
N ALA A 14 33.67 2.57 -1.51
CA ALA A 14 33.95 2.25 -2.91
C ALA A 14 32.78 2.61 -3.85
N ALA A 15 31.55 2.49 -3.36
CA ALA A 15 30.31 2.86 -4.05
C ALA A 15 29.28 3.37 -3.04
N ALA A 16 28.29 4.14 -3.50
CA ALA A 16 27.18 4.60 -2.67
C ALA A 16 26.14 3.49 -2.44
N ILE A 17 25.94 2.63 -3.44
CA ILE A 17 25.01 1.50 -3.41
C ILE A 17 25.83 0.24 -3.64
N THR A 18 25.72 -0.73 -2.73
CA THR A 18 26.31 -2.06 -2.89
C THR A 18 25.19 -3.08 -2.91
N SER A 19 25.14 -3.90 -3.96
CA SER A 19 24.09 -4.90 -4.14
C SER A 19 24.65 -6.22 -4.64
N PHE A 20 24.16 -7.32 -4.05
CA PHE A 20 24.54 -8.68 -4.40
C PHE A 20 23.27 -9.54 -4.50
N GLY A 21 22.99 -10.11 -5.67
CA GLY A 21 21.90 -11.09 -5.84
C GLY A 21 20.76 -10.61 -6.73
N ALA A 22 19.62 -10.23 -6.12
CA ALA A 22 18.38 -9.94 -6.83
C ALA A 22 18.50 -8.72 -7.77
N PRO A 23 17.75 -8.64 -8.87
CA PRO A 23 17.77 -7.49 -9.77
C PRO A 23 17.49 -6.16 -9.06
N LEU A 24 18.06 -5.11 -9.63
CA LEU A 24 17.99 -3.75 -9.09
C LEU A 24 17.40 -2.80 -10.14
N THR A 25 16.38 -2.05 -9.74
CA THR A 25 15.80 -0.98 -10.54
C THR A 25 16.35 0.35 -10.05
N LEU A 26 16.98 1.14 -10.92
CA LEU A 26 17.44 2.50 -10.60
C LEU A 26 16.86 3.47 -11.63
N PHE A 27 16.10 4.46 -11.18
CA PHE A 27 15.65 5.52 -12.07
C PHE A 27 15.44 6.87 -11.40
N ASP A 28 15.52 7.94 -12.20
CA ASP A 28 15.39 9.33 -11.73
C ASP A 28 16.36 9.72 -10.60
N ASN A 29 17.50 9.03 -10.49
CA ASN A 29 18.49 9.34 -9.46
C ASN A 29 19.56 10.28 -10.00
N THR A 30 20.06 11.16 -9.14
CA THR A 30 21.26 11.96 -9.38
C THR A 30 22.39 11.49 -8.48
N PHE A 31 23.51 11.09 -9.09
CA PHE A 31 24.72 10.70 -8.37
C PHE A 31 25.82 11.74 -8.61
N ARG A 32 26.29 12.38 -7.53
CA ARG A 32 27.33 13.40 -7.58
C ARG A 32 28.58 12.96 -6.82
N HIS A 33 29.75 13.10 -7.43
CA HIS A 33 31.01 12.90 -6.71
C HIS A 33 32.15 13.68 -7.37
N ALA A 34 33.05 14.28 -6.57
CA ALA A 34 34.16 15.06 -7.11
C ALA A 34 35.22 14.21 -7.83
N ASP A 35 35.49 13.00 -7.33
CA ASP A 35 36.35 12.01 -7.99
C ASP A 35 35.58 11.26 -9.10
N ALA A 36 35.99 11.43 -10.34
CA ALA A 36 35.40 10.78 -11.51
C ALA A 36 35.54 9.24 -11.53
N GLN A 37 36.48 8.67 -10.77
CA GLN A 37 36.68 7.22 -10.68
C GLN A 37 35.73 6.53 -9.70
N LYS A 38 35.09 7.28 -8.81
CA LYS A 38 34.07 6.78 -7.89
C LYS A 38 32.79 6.52 -8.65
N ALA A 39 32.47 5.25 -8.84
CA ALA A 39 31.18 4.84 -9.40
C ALA A 39 30.14 4.71 -8.27
N PRO A 40 28.89 5.15 -8.47
CA PRO A 40 27.88 5.09 -7.42
C PRO A 40 27.38 3.68 -7.10
N LEU A 41 27.48 2.73 -8.03
CA LEU A 41 26.93 1.38 -7.85
C LEU A 41 28.01 0.30 -7.91
N GLN A 42 28.07 -0.56 -6.90
CA GLN A 42 28.76 -1.84 -6.93
C GLN A 42 27.71 -2.96 -7.01
N ALA A 43 27.71 -3.70 -8.12
CA ALA A 43 26.78 -4.79 -8.40
C ALA A 43 27.51 -6.02 -8.93
N ASN A 44 26.96 -7.22 -8.72
CA ASN A 44 27.53 -8.46 -9.27
C ASN A 44 27.39 -8.49 -10.79
N ARG A 45 28.40 -9.03 -11.51
CA ARG A 45 28.39 -9.17 -12.99
C ARG A 45 27.13 -9.86 -13.53
N ASN A 46 26.59 -10.84 -12.81
CA ASN A 46 25.40 -11.61 -13.22
C ASN A 46 24.07 -10.99 -12.76
N GLN A 47 24.11 -9.89 -12.01
CA GLN A 47 22.92 -9.18 -11.57
C GLN A 47 22.31 -8.42 -12.74
N PHE A 48 20.98 -8.40 -12.80
CA PHE A 48 20.27 -7.60 -13.78
C PHE A 48 19.97 -6.20 -13.23
N LEU A 49 20.19 -5.19 -14.07
CA LEU A 49 19.82 -3.81 -13.77
C LEU A 49 18.73 -3.35 -14.74
N LEU A 50 17.69 -2.72 -14.21
CA LEU A 50 16.74 -1.92 -14.98
C LEU A 50 17.03 -0.45 -14.72
N LEU A 51 17.46 0.28 -15.75
CA LEU A 51 17.94 1.65 -15.64
C LEU A 51 17.04 2.60 -16.42
N ALA A 52 16.72 3.77 -15.87
CA ALA A 52 16.07 4.84 -16.62
C ALA A 52 16.42 6.21 -16.05
N ALA A 53 16.68 7.21 -16.89
CA ALA A 53 16.80 8.61 -16.46
C ALA A 53 17.69 8.88 -15.22
N ASN A 54 18.80 8.13 -15.04
CA ASN A 54 19.77 8.42 -13.98
C ASN A 54 20.82 9.42 -14.49
N THR A 55 21.20 10.39 -13.65
CA THR A 55 22.16 11.44 -13.97
C THR A 55 23.44 11.25 -13.16
N LEU A 56 24.59 11.34 -13.84
CA LEU A 56 25.91 11.34 -13.20
C LEU A 56 26.53 12.74 -13.27
N LEU A 57 26.88 13.30 -12.12
CA LEU A 57 27.54 14.60 -11.98
C LEU A 57 28.95 14.40 -11.40
N GLY A 58 29.93 14.19 -12.28
CA GLY A 58 31.33 13.93 -11.92
C GLY A 58 31.79 12.49 -12.22
N PRO A 59 31.13 11.43 -11.70
CA PRO A 59 31.45 10.05 -12.02
C PRO A 59 31.44 9.77 -13.53
N SER A 60 32.45 9.05 -14.03
CA SER A 60 32.54 8.71 -15.46
C SER A 60 31.71 7.48 -15.85
N ARG A 61 31.18 6.73 -14.87
CA ARG A 61 30.43 5.48 -15.05
C ARG A 61 29.50 5.23 -13.86
N LEU A 62 28.38 4.55 -14.11
CA LEU A 62 27.43 4.18 -13.07
C LEU A 62 27.96 3.04 -12.18
N THR A 63 28.61 2.03 -12.77
CA THR A 63 29.01 0.80 -12.08
C THR A 63 30.51 0.70 -11.85
N ALA A 64 30.91 0.22 -10.68
CA ALA A 64 32.29 -0.17 -10.38
C ALA A 64 32.59 -1.57 -10.95
N GLY A 65 33.74 -1.73 -11.63
CA GLY A 65 34.17 -3.04 -12.14
C GLY A 65 33.48 -3.48 -13.44
N GLU A 66 33.33 -4.80 -13.63
CA GLU A 66 32.67 -5.38 -14.82
C GLU A 66 31.18 -4.99 -14.89
N SER A 67 30.71 -4.62 -16.09
CA SER A 67 29.33 -4.18 -16.28
C SER A 67 28.32 -5.30 -16.04
N PRO A 68 27.36 -5.13 -15.10
CA PRO A 68 26.23 -6.03 -14.95
C PRO A 68 25.31 -5.99 -16.17
N ARG A 69 24.36 -6.93 -16.25
CA ARG A 69 23.39 -6.99 -17.37
C ARG A 69 22.35 -5.88 -17.22
N ALA A 70 22.58 -4.76 -17.90
CA ALA A 70 21.69 -3.60 -17.83
C ALA A 70 20.71 -3.54 -19.01
N ILE A 71 19.46 -3.19 -18.71
CA ILE A 71 18.43 -2.80 -19.68
C ILE A 71 18.06 -1.34 -19.40
N THR A 72 18.18 -0.49 -20.41
CA THR A 72 17.77 0.92 -20.33
C THR A 72 16.34 1.07 -20.84
N VAL A 73 15.47 1.67 -20.02
CA VAL A 73 14.09 2.00 -20.36
C VAL A 73 14.02 3.46 -20.81
N PRO A 74 13.37 3.76 -21.96
CA PRO A 74 13.21 5.13 -22.45
C PRO A 74 12.12 5.86 -21.66
N LEU A 75 12.47 6.30 -20.45
CA LEU A 75 11.58 7.05 -19.57
C LEU A 75 11.68 8.54 -19.89
N PRO A 76 10.57 9.28 -20.10
CA PRO A 76 10.62 10.71 -20.32
C PRO A 76 11.19 11.42 -19.09
N GLU A 77 11.85 12.56 -19.31
CA GLU A 77 12.36 13.40 -18.22
C GLU A 77 11.24 13.78 -17.25
N GLY A 78 11.56 13.75 -15.97
CA GLY A 78 10.59 14.03 -14.91
C GLY A 78 11.08 13.67 -13.51
N ALA A 79 12.39 13.60 -13.30
CA ALA A 79 12.93 13.49 -11.95
C ALA A 79 12.50 14.71 -11.12
N LEU A 80 12.29 14.49 -9.82
CA LEU A 80 12.13 15.60 -8.90
C LEU A 80 13.48 16.33 -8.75
N PRO A 81 13.50 17.68 -8.65
CA PRO A 81 14.75 18.46 -8.65
C PRO A 81 15.46 18.43 -7.29
N LEU A 82 15.77 17.22 -6.80
CA LEU A 82 16.54 17.06 -5.58
C LEU A 82 17.95 17.61 -5.71
N ASN A 83 18.43 18.19 -4.62
CA ASN A 83 19.80 18.66 -4.47
C ASN A 83 20.27 18.50 -3.02
N ALA A 84 21.53 18.85 -2.76
CA ALA A 84 22.13 18.73 -1.43
C ALA A 84 21.44 19.56 -0.34
N ASP A 85 20.66 20.58 -0.70
CA ASP A 85 19.95 21.48 0.21
C ASP A 85 18.49 21.06 0.44
N THR A 86 18.06 19.89 -0.08
CA THR A 86 16.72 19.38 0.17
C THR A 86 16.62 18.79 1.58
N ASP A 87 15.67 19.29 2.37
CA ASP A 87 15.39 18.81 3.73
C ASP A 87 13.97 18.27 3.84
N PHE A 88 13.85 17.03 4.31
CA PHE A 88 12.57 16.35 4.55
C PHE A 88 12.08 16.51 5.99
N ILE A 89 12.92 17.05 6.88
CA ILE A 89 12.52 17.33 8.26
C ILE A 89 11.80 18.68 8.27
N PRO A 90 10.51 18.71 8.64
CA PRO A 90 9.80 19.97 8.72
C PRO A 90 10.43 20.84 9.82
N ALA A 91 10.65 22.12 9.52
CA ALA A 91 11.19 23.09 10.47
C ALA A 91 10.23 23.36 11.65
N GLU A 92 8.93 23.12 11.46
CA GLU A 92 7.88 23.32 12.44
C GLU A 92 6.92 22.12 12.47
N VAL A 93 6.38 21.82 13.65
CA VAL A 93 5.35 20.79 13.85
C VAL A 93 4.07 21.44 14.37
N LYS A 94 2.93 21.11 13.77
CA LYS A 94 1.62 21.60 14.21
C LYS A 94 1.13 20.79 15.41
N LEU A 95 1.14 21.41 16.59
CA LEU A 95 0.59 20.82 17.80
C LEU A 95 -0.94 21.02 17.87
N PRO A 96 -1.67 20.13 18.56
CA PRO A 96 -3.08 20.35 18.87
C PRO A 96 -3.27 21.64 19.68
N THR A 97 -4.29 22.43 19.34
CA THR A 97 -4.57 23.72 20.02
C THR A 97 -5.38 23.55 21.30
N ALA A 98 -6.13 22.45 21.42
CA ALA A 98 -6.87 22.07 22.60
C ALA A 98 -7.05 20.55 22.67
N LEU A 99 -7.12 20.01 23.89
CA LEU A 99 -7.47 18.62 24.16
C LEU A 99 -8.78 18.56 24.95
N PHE A 100 -9.74 17.79 24.44
CA PHE A 100 -11.04 17.53 25.07
C PHE A 100 -11.06 16.10 25.60
N ASP A 101 -10.70 15.92 26.87
CA ASP A 101 -10.50 14.60 27.48
C ASP A 101 -11.83 13.92 27.83
N ALA A 102 -12.12 12.81 27.14
CA ALA A 102 -13.36 12.07 27.30
C ALA A 102 -13.62 11.60 28.74
N LYS A 103 -12.58 11.30 29.53
CA LYS A 103 -12.72 10.85 30.93
C LYS A 103 -12.92 12.03 31.86
N THR A 104 -11.93 12.94 31.90
CA THR A 104 -11.86 13.97 32.95
C THR A 104 -12.88 15.10 32.74
N GLN A 105 -13.29 15.36 31.49
CA GLN A 105 -14.24 16.43 31.17
C GLN A 105 -15.64 15.94 30.81
N PHE A 106 -15.76 14.72 30.25
CA PHE A 106 -17.05 14.20 29.73
C PHE A 106 -17.54 12.93 30.42
N GLY A 107 -16.77 12.36 31.36
CA GLY A 107 -17.23 11.28 32.24
C GLY A 107 -17.17 9.86 31.65
N ALA A 108 -16.44 9.65 30.55
CA ALA A 108 -16.18 8.31 30.04
C ALA A 108 -15.40 7.48 31.09
N ARG A 109 -15.74 6.20 31.22
CA ARG A 109 -15.06 5.27 32.14
C ARG A 109 -13.87 4.58 31.49
N GLY A 110 -14.01 4.13 30.25
CA GLY A 110 -12.99 3.37 29.55
C GLY A 110 -12.68 2.02 30.23
N ASP A 111 -13.70 1.37 30.82
CA ASP A 111 -13.61 0.11 31.58
C ASP A 111 -14.08 -1.13 30.80
N GLY A 112 -14.47 -0.96 29.53
CA GLY A 112 -14.98 -2.00 28.64
C GLY A 112 -16.42 -2.44 28.93
N ARG A 113 -17.10 -1.84 29.93
CA ARG A 113 -18.42 -2.25 30.41
C ARG A 113 -19.44 -1.13 30.32
N ALA A 114 -19.13 0.02 30.91
CA ALA A 114 -19.99 1.19 30.85
C ALA A 114 -20.13 1.68 29.42
N ASP A 115 -21.31 2.18 29.09
CA ASP A 115 -21.55 2.77 27.78
C ASP A 115 -20.95 4.18 27.74
N ASP A 116 -19.82 4.32 27.05
CA ASP A 116 -19.07 5.57 26.93
C ASP A 116 -19.49 6.40 25.72
N THR A 117 -20.52 5.97 24.97
CA THR A 117 -20.89 6.59 23.69
C THR A 117 -21.20 8.07 23.82
N GLU A 118 -22.01 8.46 24.81
CA GLU A 118 -22.42 9.87 24.96
C GLU A 118 -21.24 10.76 25.40
N ALA A 119 -20.40 10.27 26.31
CA ALA A 119 -19.23 10.99 26.79
C ALA A 119 -18.24 11.26 25.66
N ILE A 120 -17.95 10.25 24.83
CA ILE A 120 -17.06 10.39 23.68
C ILE A 120 -17.67 11.33 22.63
N GLN A 121 -18.96 11.20 22.34
CA GLN A 121 -19.62 12.09 21.38
C GLN A 121 -19.58 13.55 21.84
N LYS A 122 -19.73 13.83 23.15
CA LYS A 122 -19.58 15.18 23.70
C LYS A 122 -18.16 15.73 23.56
N ALA A 123 -17.13 14.89 23.75
CA ALA A 123 -15.74 15.28 23.51
C ALA A 123 -15.49 15.63 22.03
N LEU A 124 -16.05 14.83 21.11
CA LEU A 124 -16.03 15.08 19.67
C LEU A 124 -16.71 16.40 19.31
N ASP A 125 -17.91 16.66 19.87
CA ASP A 125 -18.65 17.89 19.62
C ASP A 125 -17.90 19.12 20.14
N ALA A 126 -17.22 19.02 21.29
CA ALA A 126 -16.41 20.08 21.85
C ALA A 126 -15.17 20.38 20.99
N ALA A 127 -14.45 19.34 20.55
CA ALA A 127 -13.31 19.47 19.64
C ALA A 127 -13.72 20.10 18.31
N ARG A 128 -14.84 19.64 17.72
CA ARG A 128 -15.42 20.22 16.51
C ARG A 128 -15.77 21.69 16.68
N LYS A 129 -16.44 22.04 17.78
CA LYS A 129 -16.84 23.43 18.07
C LYS A 129 -15.62 24.35 18.21
N HIS A 130 -14.53 23.84 18.77
CA HIS A 130 -13.27 24.57 18.88
C HIS A 130 -12.58 24.72 17.51
N GLY A 131 -12.56 23.65 16.71
CA GLY A 131 -11.85 23.60 15.45
C GLY A 131 -10.34 23.78 15.63
N ASN A 132 -9.67 24.40 14.65
CA ASN A 132 -8.26 24.79 14.69
C ASN A 132 -7.27 23.69 15.15
N GLY A 133 -7.52 22.43 14.80
CA GLY A 133 -6.67 21.29 15.17
C GLY A 133 -6.90 20.77 16.59
N ALA A 134 -8.02 21.10 17.24
CA ALA A 134 -8.38 20.50 18.53
C ALA A 134 -8.63 18.99 18.42
N ILE A 135 -8.35 18.26 19.49
CA ILE A 135 -8.51 16.81 19.55
C ILE A 135 -9.48 16.42 20.66
N ALA A 136 -10.45 15.58 20.33
CA ALA A 136 -11.16 14.78 21.33
C ALA A 136 -10.22 13.65 21.76
N TYR A 137 -9.79 13.70 23.01
CA TYR A 137 -8.76 12.82 23.52
C TYR A 137 -9.37 11.62 24.24
N LEU A 138 -8.93 10.42 23.84
CA LEU A 138 -9.20 9.13 24.47
C LEU A 138 -7.96 8.70 25.26
N PRO A 139 -7.89 8.96 26.58
CA PRO A 139 -6.87 8.35 27.42
C PRO A 139 -6.84 6.82 27.27
N ARG A 140 -5.82 6.18 27.84
CA ARG A 140 -5.79 4.71 27.95
C ARG A 140 -7.11 4.17 28.53
N GLY A 141 -7.73 3.20 27.86
CA GLY A 141 -8.97 2.56 28.27
C GLY A 141 -9.62 1.76 27.15
N ILE A 142 -10.61 0.94 27.52
CA ILE A 142 -11.50 0.24 26.59
C ILE A 142 -12.86 0.92 26.69
N TYR A 143 -13.27 1.61 25.65
CA TYR A 143 -14.47 2.43 25.62
C TYR A 143 -15.57 1.69 24.90
N ARG A 144 -16.54 1.15 25.64
CA ARG A 144 -17.66 0.44 25.04
C ARG A 144 -18.65 1.45 24.47
N THR A 145 -18.93 1.37 23.17
CA THR A 145 -19.93 2.22 22.51
C THR A 145 -21.08 1.38 21.97
N THR A 146 -22.33 1.74 22.22
CA THR A 146 -23.52 0.97 21.81
C THR A 146 -24.20 1.49 20.53
N ARG A 147 -23.74 2.64 20.02
CA ARG A 147 -24.17 3.24 18.74
C ARG A 147 -23.00 3.92 18.05
N PRO A 148 -23.08 4.22 16.73
CA PRO A 148 -21.99 4.84 16.00
C PRO A 148 -21.56 6.18 16.62
N LEU A 149 -20.25 6.44 16.61
CA LEU A 149 -19.69 7.77 16.82
C LEU A 149 -19.69 8.54 15.49
N GLU A 150 -20.16 9.79 15.53
CA GLU A 150 -20.20 10.65 14.35
C GLU A 150 -19.06 11.67 14.39
N LEU A 151 -18.15 11.58 13.42
CA LEU A 151 -17.05 12.51 13.19
C LEU A 151 -17.40 13.39 11.97
N THR A 152 -18.13 14.48 12.20
CA THR A 152 -18.67 15.34 11.13
C THR A 152 -18.07 16.73 11.16
N GLY A 153 -17.56 17.23 10.03
CA GLY A 153 -17.05 18.60 9.90
C GLY A 153 -15.58 18.68 9.47
N SER A 154 -14.86 19.68 9.95
CA SER A 154 -13.46 19.93 9.61
C SER A 154 -12.69 20.62 10.73
N GLY A 155 -11.36 20.54 10.68
CA GLY A 155 -10.44 21.27 11.55
C GLY A 155 -10.31 20.69 12.96
N PHE A 156 -10.63 19.41 13.19
CA PHE A 156 -10.48 18.76 14.49
C PHE A 156 -10.16 17.27 14.31
N GLY A 157 -9.88 16.56 15.41
CA GLY A 157 -9.62 15.14 15.36
C GLY A 157 -10.09 14.33 16.57
N LEU A 158 -9.98 13.01 16.44
CA LEU A 158 -10.11 12.01 17.50
C LEU A 158 -8.74 11.40 17.73
N GLY A 159 -8.22 11.49 18.95
CA GLY A 159 -6.85 11.05 19.26
C GLY A 159 -6.80 10.17 20.50
N GLY A 160 -6.00 9.11 20.49
CA GLY A 160 -5.78 8.24 21.64
C GLY A 160 -4.31 8.16 22.08
N SER A 161 -3.97 7.06 22.75
CA SER A 161 -2.61 6.75 23.25
C SER A 161 -2.08 5.43 22.66
N GLY A 162 -2.43 5.15 21.41
CA GLY A 162 -2.08 3.95 20.64
C GLY A 162 -3.05 2.80 20.88
N LEU A 163 -2.54 1.57 20.79
CA LEU A 163 -3.32 0.32 20.96
C LEU A 163 -4.05 0.20 22.31
N TYR A 164 -3.69 1.02 23.30
CA TYR A 164 -4.32 1.02 24.63
C TYR A 164 -5.50 1.99 24.77
N SER A 165 -5.86 2.72 23.71
CA SER A 165 -7.11 3.46 23.59
C SER A 165 -7.99 2.70 22.59
N GLU A 166 -8.95 1.92 23.08
CA GLU A 166 -9.75 1.01 22.26
C GLU A 166 -11.22 1.44 22.27
N ILE A 167 -11.82 1.61 21.09
CA ILE A 167 -13.28 1.67 20.94
C ILE A 167 -13.79 0.24 20.76
N LEU A 168 -14.50 -0.27 21.77
CA LEU A 168 -15.14 -1.57 21.76
C LEU A 168 -16.60 -1.42 21.32
N PHE A 169 -16.86 -1.55 20.02
CA PHE A 169 -18.20 -1.30 19.49
C PHE A 169 -19.14 -2.47 19.76
N ALA A 170 -20.23 -2.18 20.48
CA ALA A 170 -21.27 -3.10 20.91
C ALA A 170 -22.66 -2.72 20.33
N GLY A 171 -22.72 -1.92 19.27
CA GLY A 171 -23.94 -1.67 18.50
C GLY A 171 -24.28 -2.82 17.54
N LYS A 172 -25.22 -2.59 16.62
CA LYS A 172 -25.70 -3.65 15.72
C LYS A 172 -24.61 -4.07 14.71
N PRO A 173 -24.58 -5.33 14.25
CA PRO A 173 -23.60 -5.80 13.28
C PRO A 173 -23.59 -5.02 11.95
N GLU A 174 -24.71 -4.42 11.56
CA GLU A 174 -24.87 -3.63 10.32
C GLU A 174 -24.39 -2.18 10.47
N GLU A 175 -24.20 -1.72 11.70
CA GLU A 175 -23.76 -0.36 12.02
C GLU A 175 -22.24 -0.24 12.00
N ASN A 176 -21.74 0.92 11.60
CA ASN A 176 -20.31 1.24 11.69
C ASN A 176 -19.96 1.66 13.11
N ALA A 177 -18.72 1.41 13.56
CA ALA A 177 -18.33 1.94 14.87
C ALA A 177 -18.11 3.46 14.82
N ILE A 178 -17.45 3.94 13.75
CA ILE A 178 -17.24 5.36 13.51
C ILE A 178 -17.69 5.71 12.09
N ASN A 179 -18.51 6.75 11.97
CA ASN A 179 -18.89 7.39 10.72
C ASN A 179 -18.09 8.69 10.56
N VAL A 180 -17.24 8.76 9.53
CA VAL A 180 -16.42 9.94 9.20
C VAL A 180 -17.05 10.70 8.04
N ARG A 181 -17.51 11.92 8.29
CA ARG A 181 -18.23 12.78 7.34
C ARG A 181 -17.52 14.13 7.21
N PRO A 182 -16.42 14.19 6.45
CA PRO A 182 -15.58 15.37 6.40
C PRO A 182 -16.20 16.48 5.53
N SER A 183 -15.97 17.74 5.92
CA SER A 183 -16.18 18.94 5.10
C SER A 183 -14.88 19.74 4.94
N GLY A 184 -13.73 19.06 5.05
CA GLY A 184 -12.39 19.63 5.08
C GLY A 184 -11.39 18.67 5.72
N GLU A 185 -10.45 19.19 6.51
CA GLU A 185 -9.44 18.36 7.18
C GLU A 185 -9.97 17.67 8.45
N LEU A 186 -9.71 16.37 8.62
CA LEU A 186 -9.95 15.64 9.86
C LEU A 186 -8.75 14.74 10.19
N LEU A 187 -8.52 14.53 11.49
CA LEU A 187 -7.48 13.62 12.00
C LEU A 187 -8.11 12.53 12.88
N LEU A 188 -7.75 11.28 12.63
CA LEU A 188 -7.98 10.15 13.53
C LEU A 188 -6.63 9.55 13.87
N ASP A 189 -6.25 9.55 15.15
CA ASP A 189 -4.87 9.30 15.55
C ASP A 189 -4.77 8.36 16.76
N ASN A 190 -3.89 7.36 16.71
CA ASN A 190 -3.45 6.61 17.89
C ASN A 190 -4.55 5.89 18.68
N PHE A 191 -5.42 5.10 18.03
CA PHE A 191 -6.41 4.26 18.73
C PHE A 191 -6.76 3.00 17.95
N ALA A 192 -7.40 2.04 18.63
CA ALA A 192 -7.92 0.81 18.04
C ALA A 192 -9.45 0.80 18.01
N VAL A 193 -10.03 0.12 17.02
CA VAL A 193 -11.46 -0.18 16.95
C VAL A 193 -11.66 -1.69 16.89
N THR A 194 -12.50 -2.21 17.77
CA THR A 194 -12.88 -3.62 17.81
C THR A 194 -14.39 -3.78 17.92
N ARG A 195 -14.84 -5.03 17.78
CA ARG A 195 -16.26 -5.41 17.87
C ARG A 195 -16.47 -6.30 19.09
N TYR A 196 -17.46 -5.94 19.89
CA TYR A 196 -17.87 -6.73 21.04
C TYR A 196 -18.47 -8.07 20.59
N GLY A 197 -18.07 -9.15 21.28
CA GLY A 197 -18.69 -10.46 21.12
C GLY A 197 -18.30 -11.24 19.87
N LEU A 198 -17.28 -10.81 19.11
CA LEU A 198 -16.74 -11.62 18.02
C LEU A 198 -16.19 -12.94 18.56
N LYS A 199 -16.52 -14.02 17.87
CA LYS A 199 -16.02 -15.37 18.13
C LYS A 199 -15.30 -15.87 16.89
N PHE A 200 -14.20 -16.60 17.08
CA PHE A 200 -13.41 -17.16 16.00
C PHE A 200 -13.37 -18.68 16.13
N ASN A 201 -13.44 -19.36 14.98
CA ASN A 201 -13.22 -20.79 14.86
C ASN A 201 -11.71 -21.10 14.95
N ALA A 202 -11.36 -22.37 15.06
CA ALA A 202 -9.96 -22.80 15.12
C ALA A 202 -9.16 -22.43 13.86
N ASP A 203 -9.82 -22.35 12.71
CA ASP A 203 -9.26 -21.89 11.42
C ASP A 203 -9.23 -20.36 11.28
N ARG A 204 -9.51 -19.63 12.37
CA ARG A 204 -9.53 -18.16 12.46
C ARG A 204 -10.60 -17.47 11.60
N THR A 205 -11.54 -18.22 11.03
CA THR A 205 -12.77 -17.65 10.47
C THR A 205 -13.69 -17.18 11.60
N VAL A 206 -14.50 -16.16 11.33
CA VAL A 206 -15.45 -15.65 12.33
C VAL A 206 -16.68 -16.56 12.42
N SER A 207 -17.14 -16.83 13.64
CA SER A 207 -18.42 -17.51 13.87
C SER A 207 -19.49 -16.50 14.33
N GLY A 208 -20.61 -16.48 13.60
CA GLY A 208 -21.80 -15.72 14.00
C GLY A 208 -21.78 -14.21 13.72
N PHE A 209 -20.76 -13.67 13.03
CA PHE A 209 -20.82 -12.30 12.52
C PHE A 209 -21.40 -12.27 11.10
N GLY A 210 -22.66 -11.83 10.98
CA GLY A 210 -23.36 -11.66 9.70
C GLY A 210 -23.61 -10.20 9.30
N GLY A 211 -22.98 -9.25 9.99
CA GLY A 211 -23.21 -7.82 9.80
C GLY A 211 -22.48 -7.24 8.60
N THR A 212 -22.98 -6.10 8.12
CA THR A 212 -22.39 -5.35 7.01
C THR A 212 -21.59 -4.12 7.46
N GLY A 213 -21.55 -3.80 8.75
CA GLY A 213 -20.87 -2.61 9.28
C GLY A 213 -19.35 -2.64 9.06
N ALA A 214 -18.73 -1.46 9.05
CA ALA A 214 -17.28 -1.26 9.05
C ALA A 214 -16.78 -0.84 10.42
N ASP A 215 -15.50 -1.05 10.75
CA ASP A 215 -14.94 -0.45 11.97
C ASP A 215 -14.93 1.07 11.83
N ILE A 216 -14.47 1.56 10.67
CA ILE A 216 -14.52 2.97 10.33
C ILE A 216 -15.03 3.10 8.91
N ARG A 217 -16.10 3.89 8.71
CA ARG A 217 -16.61 4.23 7.38
C ARG A 217 -16.41 5.71 7.09
N GLN A 218 -15.71 6.02 6.00
CA GLN A 218 -15.61 7.37 5.47
C GLN A 218 -16.60 7.58 4.31
N PHE A 219 -17.34 8.67 4.41
CA PHE A 219 -18.28 9.15 3.40
C PHE A 219 -17.62 10.25 2.53
N PRO A 220 -18.10 10.49 1.30
CA PRO A 220 -17.57 11.55 0.45
C PRO A 220 -17.85 12.93 1.03
N SER A 221 -17.00 13.89 0.66
CA SER A 221 -17.21 15.29 0.98
C SER A 221 -17.74 16.07 -0.22
N GLU A 222 -18.82 16.83 -0.02
CA GLU A 222 -19.34 17.72 -1.04
C GLU A 222 -18.36 18.87 -1.34
N THR A 223 -17.65 19.36 -0.33
CA THR A 223 -16.71 20.49 -0.42
C THR A 223 -15.26 20.05 -0.64
N GLY A 224 -15.00 18.75 -0.60
CA GLY A 224 -13.65 18.17 -0.58
C GLY A 224 -13.10 17.98 0.83
N SER A 225 -12.23 16.97 0.96
CA SER A 225 -11.70 16.55 2.26
C SER A 225 -10.25 16.09 2.20
N ARG A 226 -9.57 16.21 3.35
CA ARG A 226 -8.29 15.54 3.62
C ARG A 226 -8.41 14.86 4.98
N VAL A 227 -8.60 13.54 4.97
CA VAL A 227 -8.72 12.76 6.21
C VAL A 227 -7.45 11.96 6.42
N THR A 228 -6.81 12.19 7.56
CA THR A 228 -5.62 11.43 7.96
C THR A 228 -5.99 10.45 9.04
N TYR A 229 -5.71 9.17 8.80
CA TYR A 229 -5.70 8.12 9.79
C TYR A 229 -4.25 7.81 10.09
N HIS A 230 -3.80 8.10 11.30
CA HIS A 230 -2.43 7.89 11.72
C HIS A 230 -2.40 6.91 12.90
N SER A 231 -1.67 5.79 12.78
CA SER A 231 -1.59 4.80 13.86
C SER A 231 -2.97 4.33 14.36
N VAL A 232 -3.89 4.09 13.42
CA VAL A 232 -5.24 3.59 13.68
C VAL A 232 -5.32 2.11 13.33
N TYR A 233 -5.81 1.32 14.27
CA TYR A 233 -5.84 -0.15 14.18
C TYR A 233 -7.28 -0.64 14.07
N VAL A 234 -7.60 -1.36 13.00
CA VAL A 234 -8.93 -1.92 12.73
C VAL A 234 -8.82 -3.42 12.43
N ARG A 235 -9.95 -4.10 12.23
CA ARG A 235 -9.95 -5.54 11.92
C ARG A 235 -9.19 -5.85 10.62
N GLY A 236 -8.46 -6.96 10.63
CA GLY A 236 -7.83 -7.55 9.43
C GLY A 236 -6.63 -8.43 9.78
N LYS A 237 -5.90 -8.09 10.85
CA LYS A 237 -4.76 -8.88 11.32
C LYS A 237 -5.18 -10.22 11.91
N TYR A 238 -4.58 -11.29 11.42
CA TYR A 238 -4.76 -12.67 11.89
C TYR A 238 -6.22 -13.14 11.98
N SER A 239 -7.12 -12.52 11.23
CA SER A 239 -8.53 -12.86 11.17
C SER A 239 -8.94 -13.11 9.72
N HIS A 240 -9.52 -14.27 9.43
CA HIS A 240 -9.95 -14.64 8.07
C HIS A 240 -11.31 -13.99 7.78
N MET A 241 -11.28 -12.66 7.64
CA MET A 241 -12.43 -11.79 7.42
C MET A 241 -12.12 -10.76 6.32
N PRO A 242 -11.69 -11.18 5.13
CA PRO A 242 -11.13 -10.27 4.12
C PRO A 242 -12.10 -9.16 3.68
N PHE A 243 -13.40 -9.45 3.69
CA PHE A 243 -14.46 -8.56 3.18
C PHE A 243 -15.39 -8.01 4.26
N LEU A 244 -15.01 -8.16 5.53
CA LEU A 244 -15.79 -7.72 6.69
C LEU A 244 -14.93 -6.82 7.57
N LEU A 245 -15.55 -5.78 8.16
CA LEU A 245 -14.89 -4.86 9.09
C LEU A 245 -13.65 -4.18 8.49
N GLY A 246 -12.93 -3.39 9.29
CA GLY A 246 -11.82 -2.56 8.82
C GLY A 246 -12.24 -1.17 8.33
N PHE A 247 -11.38 -0.55 7.53
CA PHE A 247 -11.66 0.73 6.88
C PHE A 247 -12.59 0.52 5.69
N ARG A 248 -13.65 1.32 5.60
CA ARG A 248 -14.51 1.42 4.43
C ARG A 248 -14.52 2.83 3.88
N LEU A 249 -13.79 3.03 2.80
CA LEU A 249 -13.68 4.27 2.03
C LEU A 249 -14.67 4.20 0.87
N GLU A 250 -15.83 4.83 1.00
CA GLU A 250 -16.96 4.51 0.12
C GLU A 250 -17.51 5.72 -0.62
N ASN A 251 -17.66 5.58 -1.94
CA ASN A 251 -18.13 6.60 -2.87
C ASN A 251 -17.30 7.89 -2.86
N LEU A 252 -16.02 7.82 -2.49
CA LEU A 252 -15.15 8.98 -2.44
C LEU A 252 -14.90 9.53 -3.86
N THR A 253 -14.84 10.86 -3.95
CA THR A 253 -14.74 11.58 -5.22
C THR A 253 -13.33 12.12 -5.45
N ALA A 254 -13.09 12.73 -6.61
CA ALA A 254 -11.83 13.42 -6.90
C ALA A 254 -11.52 14.60 -5.95
N ARG A 255 -12.48 15.01 -5.10
CA ARG A 255 -12.29 16.04 -4.08
C ARG A 255 -11.80 15.48 -2.74
N ASP A 256 -11.77 14.16 -2.60
CA ASP A 256 -11.45 13.48 -1.35
C ASP A 256 -10.03 12.94 -1.38
N THR A 257 -9.28 13.27 -0.33
CA THR A 257 -7.95 12.73 -0.05
C THR A 257 -7.98 11.95 1.26
N VAL A 258 -7.47 10.72 1.22
CA VAL A 258 -7.33 9.84 2.38
C VAL A 258 -5.87 9.47 2.56
N ILE A 259 -5.35 9.70 3.77
CA ILE A 259 -4.00 9.31 4.16
C ILE A 259 -4.11 8.22 5.23
N LEU A 260 -3.56 7.06 4.92
CA LEU A 260 -3.57 5.84 5.74
C LEU A 260 -2.14 5.59 6.23
N ASP A 261 -1.71 6.35 7.23
CA ASP A 261 -0.33 6.34 7.69
C ASP A 261 -0.16 5.51 8.97
N ASN A 262 0.82 4.60 8.96
CA ASN A 262 1.06 3.63 10.01
C ASN A 262 -0.20 2.87 10.49
N ILE A 263 -1.14 2.56 9.58
CA ILE A 263 -2.41 1.89 9.93
C ILE A 263 -2.29 0.36 9.93
N GLU A 264 -3.21 -0.32 10.62
CA GLU A 264 -3.31 -1.78 10.59
C GLU A 264 -4.74 -2.25 10.25
N GLY A 265 -4.87 -3.25 9.38
CA GLY A 265 -6.13 -3.95 9.10
C GLY A 265 -6.60 -3.85 7.64
N ASN A 266 -7.83 -4.33 7.42
CA ASN A 266 -8.46 -4.34 6.11
C ASN A 266 -8.70 -2.92 5.59
N ILE A 267 -8.44 -2.71 4.30
CA ILE A 267 -8.73 -1.47 3.59
C ILE A 267 -9.70 -1.79 2.46
N HIS A 268 -10.93 -1.30 2.55
CA HIS A 268 -11.95 -1.45 1.51
C HIS A 268 -12.20 -0.10 0.83
N ALA A 269 -11.79 0.03 -0.44
CA ALA A 269 -12.13 1.15 -1.29
C ALA A 269 -13.29 0.75 -2.22
N ILE A 270 -14.50 1.21 -1.88
CA ILE A 270 -15.74 0.84 -2.57
C ILE A 270 -16.23 2.04 -3.37
N ASN A 271 -16.19 1.93 -4.70
CA ASN A 271 -16.55 2.97 -5.65
C ASN A 271 -15.82 4.31 -5.39
N SER A 272 -14.55 4.21 -4.99
CA SER A 272 -13.70 5.34 -4.57
C SER A 272 -12.48 5.54 -5.47
N GLY A 273 -12.44 4.90 -6.65
CA GLY A 273 -11.29 4.98 -7.57
C GLY A 273 -11.09 6.34 -8.23
N ALA A 274 -11.98 7.32 -8.01
CA ALA A 274 -11.78 8.71 -8.40
C ALA A 274 -10.98 9.52 -7.36
N ALA A 275 -10.91 9.04 -6.11
CA ALA A 275 -10.27 9.74 -5.00
C ALA A 275 -8.75 9.57 -4.99
N THR A 276 -8.08 10.38 -4.16
CA THR A 276 -6.68 10.17 -3.78
C THR A 276 -6.64 9.38 -2.48
N ILE A 277 -6.23 8.13 -2.52
CA ILE A 277 -6.06 7.29 -1.34
C ILE A 277 -4.60 6.85 -1.29
N PHE A 278 -3.92 7.22 -0.21
CA PHE A 278 -2.49 7.02 -0.07
C PHE A 278 -2.16 6.35 1.26
N ALA A 279 -1.43 5.24 1.21
CA ALA A 279 -0.92 4.54 2.37
C ALA A 279 0.62 4.57 2.34
N PRO A 280 1.26 5.54 3.02
CA PRO A 280 2.71 5.57 3.14
C PRO A 280 3.22 4.29 3.80
N VAL A 281 2.66 3.96 4.96
CA VAL A 281 2.99 2.76 5.71
C VAL A 281 1.71 2.11 6.21
N SER A 282 1.51 0.84 5.93
CA SER A 282 0.34 0.10 6.41
C SER A 282 0.65 -1.37 6.69
N TYR A 283 -0.18 -2.02 7.49
CA TYR A 283 0.04 -3.39 7.93
C TYR A 283 -1.26 -4.20 7.87
N GLU A 284 -1.11 -5.49 7.59
CA GLU A 284 -2.02 -6.61 7.81
C GLU A 284 -3.41 -6.53 7.14
N GLY A 285 -4.00 -7.69 6.86
CA GLY A 285 -5.34 -7.75 6.27
C GLY A 285 -5.39 -7.41 4.78
N THR A 286 -6.61 -7.38 4.25
CA THR A 286 -6.90 -7.33 2.81
C THR A 286 -7.05 -5.91 2.28
N VAL A 287 -6.44 -5.64 1.13
CA VAL A 287 -6.78 -4.48 0.29
C VAL A 287 -7.85 -4.91 -0.72
N TRP A 288 -9.07 -4.42 -0.55
CA TRP A 288 -10.20 -4.68 -1.44
C TRP A 288 -10.62 -3.41 -2.18
N ILE A 289 -10.52 -3.41 -3.51
CA ILE A 289 -10.97 -2.29 -4.34
C ILE A 289 -12.05 -2.80 -5.30
N LYS A 290 -13.18 -2.11 -5.34
CA LYS A 290 -14.30 -2.43 -6.25
C LYS A 290 -15.06 -1.17 -6.64
N GLY A 291 -15.91 -1.27 -7.66
CA GLY A 291 -16.73 -0.17 -8.17
C GLY A 291 -16.15 0.45 -9.44
N LYS A 292 -16.96 1.29 -10.09
CA LYS A 292 -16.66 1.80 -11.45
C LYS A 292 -15.96 3.17 -11.46
N ALA A 293 -15.95 3.88 -10.33
CA ALA A 293 -15.22 5.14 -10.21
C ALA A 293 -13.73 4.93 -10.51
N SER A 294 -13.15 5.83 -11.31
CA SER A 294 -11.75 5.76 -11.76
C SER A 294 -11.20 7.17 -11.97
N GLY A 295 -9.91 7.28 -12.31
CA GLY A 295 -9.22 8.55 -12.59
C GLY A 295 -8.39 9.10 -11.42
N GLY A 296 -8.60 8.59 -10.21
CA GLY A 296 -7.83 8.93 -9.01
C GLY A 296 -6.51 8.17 -8.90
N ILE A 297 -6.06 7.97 -7.66
CA ILE A 297 -4.90 7.15 -7.32
C ILE A 297 -5.17 6.40 -6.01
N PHE A 298 -4.94 5.09 -6.03
CA PHE A 298 -4.82 4.29 -4.82
C PHE A 298 -3.37 3.79 -4.74
N GLY A 299 -2.59 4.42 -3.87
CA GLY A 299 -1.15 4.25 -3.77
C GLY A 299 -0.74 3.67 -2.42
N ILE A 300 0.14 2.67 -2.42
CA ILE A 300 0.74 2.08 -1.22
C ILE A 300 2.26 2.17 -1.37
N MET A 301 2.95 2.88 -0.48
CA MET A 301 4.41 2.83 -0.48
C MET A 301 4.92 1.56 0.16
N THR A 302 4.57 1.34 1.43
CA THR A 302 4.98 0.16 2.18
C THR A 302 3.79 -0.55 2.79
N ARG A 303 3.71 -1.88 2.58
CA ARG A 303 2.74 -2.72 3.28
C ARG A 303 3.26 -4.10 3.62
N LEU A 304 3.04 -4.52 4.85
CA LEU A 304 3.19 -5.92 5.29
C LEU A 304 1.83 -6.59 5.32
N ALA A 305 1.67 -7.80 4.78
CA ALA A 305 0.52 -8.66 5.03
C ALA A 305 0.97 -10.08 5.35
N THR A 306 0.55 -10.59 6.51
CA THR A 306 0.93 -11.92 6.97
C THR A 306 -0.30 -12.79 7.19
N LEU A 307 -0.21 -14.08 6.81
CA LEU A 307 -1.30 -15.05 6.97
C LEU A 307 -2.64 -14.58 6.38
N SER A 308 -2.60 -13.68 5.39
CA SER A 308 -3.79 -13.13 4.74
C SER A 308 -4.36 -14.15 3.77
N GLU A 309 -5.69 -14.28 3.73
CA GLU A 309 -6.41 -14.96 2.64
C GLU A 309 -6.16 -14.20 1.34
N TYR A 310 -6.82 -13.06 1.16
CA TYR A 310 -6.52 -12.14 0.07
C TYR A 310 -5.61 -11.03 0.59
N SER A 311 -4.38 -10.91 0.09
CA SER A 311 -3.59 -9.69 0.34
C SER A 311 -4.12 -8.54 -0.50
N ILE A 312 -4.44 -8.83 -1.76
CA ILE A 312 -5.00 -7.89 -2.74
C ILE A 312 -6.18 -8.55 -3.45
N HIS A 313 -7.34 -7.90 -3.44
CA HIS A 313 -8.50 -8.31 -4.21
C HIS A 313 -9.09 -7.11 -4.93
N LEU A 314 -8.95 -7.05 -6.25
CA LEU A 314 -9.46 -5.97 -7.09
C LEU A 314 -10.60 -6.48 -7.96
N GLU A 315 -11.63 -5.66 -8.11
CA GLU A 315 -12.76 -5.87 -9.02
C GLU A 315 -12.90 -4.68 -9.98
N ASN A 316 -13.71 -4.85 -11.03
CA ASN A 316 -14.03 -3.81 -12.01
C ASN A 316 -12.81 -3.25 -12.75
N SER A 317 -11.78 -4.07 -12.95
CA SER A 317 -10.49 -3.65 -13.51
C SER A 317 -9.92 -2.42 -12.79
N SER A 318 -10.08 -2.35 -11.46
CA SER A 318 -9.59 -1.23 -10.65
C SER A 318 -8.06 -1.10 -10.74
N SER A 319 -7.56 0.11 -10.51
CA SER A 319 -6.12 0.44 -10.53
C SER A 319 -5.53 0.45 -9.13
N LEU A 320 -4.25 0.07 -9.02
CA LEU A 320 -3.49 0.04 -7.77
C LEU A 320 -2.00 0.25 -8.06
N ILE A 321 -1.33 1.12 -7.31
CA ILE A 321 0.13 1.24 -7.33
C ILE A 321 0.64 0.86 -5.94
N ALA A 322 1.47 -0.17 -5.85
CA ALA A 322 2.14 -0.55 -4.61
C ALA A 322 3.65 -0.71 -4.87
N SER A 323 4.52 0.05 -4.22
CA SER A 323 5.97 -0.01 -4.49
C SER A 323 6.73 -1.05 -3.66
N ASP A 324 6.32 -1.25 -2.41
CA ASP A 324 6.93 -2.18 -1.47
C ASP A 324 5.84 -2.92 -0.67
N PHE A 325 5.31 -3.98 -1.27
CA PHE A 325 4.33 -4.85 -0.63
C PHE A 325 4.99 -6.18 -0.25
N TYR A 326 5.22 -6.36 1.04
CA TYR A 326 5.75 -7.58 1.63
C TYR A 326 4.60 -8.51 2.05
N ILE A 327 4.51 -9.68 1.41
CA ILE A 327 3.51 -10.70 1.70
C ILE A 327 4.22 -11.95 2.23
N GLU A 328 3.87 -12.33 3.46
CA GLU A 328 4.45 -13.46 4.18
C GLU A 328 3.39 -14.52 4.46
N GLN A 329 3.70 -15.78 4.15
CA GLN A 329 2.88 -16.91 4.57
C GLN A 329 1.38 -16.76 4.20
N ALA A 330 1.05 -16.11 3.08
CA ALA A 330 -0.33 -15.98 2.62
C ALA A 330 -0.95 -17.35 2.35
N ILE A 331 -2.25 -17.51 2.61
CA ILE A 331 -2.86 -18.84 2.72
C ILE A 331 -3.54 -19.33 1.43
N ALA A 332 -4.10 -18.45 0.59
CA ALA A 332 -4.80 -18.83 -0.64
C ALA A 332 -5.16 -17.61 -1.51
N ARG A 333 -5.01 -17.68 -2.84
CA ARG A 333 -5.44 -16.61 -3.77
C ARG A 333 -4.96 -15.21 -3.38
N THR A 334 -3.68 -15.12 -3.03
CA THR A 334 -3.03 -13.94 -2.46
C THR A 334 -3.35 -12.65 -3.23
N ILE A 335 -3.27 -12.69 -4.56
CA ILE A 335 -3.60 -11.57 -5.44
C ILE A 335 -4.70 -12.03 -6.40
N THR A 336 -5.84 -11.35 -6.36
CA THR A 336 -6.98 -11.58 -7.25
C THR A 336 -7.34 -10.29 -7.98
N LEU A 337 -7.33 -10.30 -9.31
CA LEU A 337 -7.58 -9.14 -10.18
C LEU A 337 -8.72 -9.47 -11.14
N LYS A 338 -9.90 -8.89 -10.90
CA LYS A 338 -11.12 -9.19 -11.65
C LYS A 338 -11.58 -8.00 -12.49
N GLY A 339 -12.05 -8.30 -13.69
CA GLY A 339 -12.77 -7.38 -14.56
C GLY A 339 -14.02 -8.02 -15.16
N GLY A 340 -14.62 -7.28 -16.08
CA GLY A 340 -15.80 -7.70 -16.83
C GLY A 340 -16.00 -6.84 -18.08
N ASP A 341 -17.00 -7.23 -18.86
CA ASP A 341 -17.32 -6.55 -20.11
C ASP A 341 -17.82 -5.13 -19.81
N GLY A 342 -17.20 -4.14 -20.46
CA GLY A 342 -17.52 -2.73 -20.31
C GLY A 342 -16.78 -2.01 -19.18
N ASP A 343 -15.92 -2.68 -18.41
CA ASP A 343 -15.01 -2.00 -17.48
C ASP A 343 -14.01 -1.12 -18.24
N ALA A 344 -13.73 0.08 -17.71
CA ALA A 344 -12.64 0.91 -18.20
C ALA A 344 -11.28 0.22 -17.98
N PRO A 345 -10.28 0.46 -18.84
CA PRO A 345 -8.97 -0.15 -18.65
C PRO A 345 -8.31 0.39 -17.37
N GLY A 346 -7.92 -0.52 -16.49
CA GLY A 346 -7.15 -0.20 -15.29
C GLY A 346 -5.65 -0.42 -15.46
N ARG A 347 -4.90 -0.01 -14.45
CA ARG A 347 -3.48 -0.32 -14.34
C ARG A 347 -3.09 -0.70 -12.91
N VAL A 348 -2.41 -1.84 -12.81
CA VAL A 348 -1.87 -2.38 -11.55
C VAL A 348 -0.35 -2.42 -11.69
N THR A 349 0.37 -1.76 -10.78
CA THR A 349 1.83 -1.82 -10.70
C THR A 349 2.23 -2.23 -9.29
N LEU A 350 2.89 -3.38 -9.16
CA LEU A 350 3.23 -4.03 -7.88
C LEU A 350 4.74 -4.28 -7.78
N GLY A 351 5.38 -3.63 -6.83
CA GLY A 351 6.66 -4.02 -6.27
C GLY A 351 6.46 -4.85 -5.02
N LEU A 352 6.76 -6.14 -5.14
CA LEU A 352 6.59 -7.10 -4.06
C LEU A 352 7.96 -7.38 -3.43
N ALA A 353 8.30 -6.73 -2.31
CA ALA A 353 9.59 -6.99 -1.67
C ALA A 353 9.77 -8.47 -1.30
N LYS A 354 8.65 -9.15 -1.02
CA LYS A 354 8.54 -10.60 -0.96
C LYS A 354 7.10 -11.00 -1.20
N LEU A 355 6.91 -12.13 -1.86
CA LEU A 355 5.62 -12.80 -1.96
C LEU A 355 5.82 -14.28 -1.66
N ASP A 356 5.39 -14.67 -0.45
CA ASP A 356 5.47 -16.02 0.09
C ASP A 356 4.08 -16.53 0.53
N ILE A 357 3.93 -17.85 0.53
CA ILE A 357 2.68 -18.54 0.86
C ILE A 357 2.91 -19.65 1.89
N ASN A 358 1.93 -19.86 2.77
CA ASN A 358 1.89 -21.00 3.68
C ASN A 358 0.86 -22.04 3.20
N ARG A 359 1.25 -23.32 3.19
CA ARG A 359 0.41 -24.45 2.78
C ARG A 359 -0.32 -25.15 3.93
N ASP A 360 -0.28 -24.61 5.14
CA ASP A 360 -1.11 -25.09 6.26
C ASP A 360 -2.62 -24.81 6.04
N GLY A 361 -3.00 -24.07 4.97
CA GLY A 361 -4.36 -23.96 4.42
C GLY A 361 -4.61 -24.91 3.23
N ASN A 362 -5.87 -25.02 2.79
CA ASN A 362 -6.30 -25.90 1.69
C ASN A 362 -5.35 -25.87 0.48
N ALA A 363 -4.59 -26.95 0.30
CA ALA A 363 -3.49 -27.06 -0.67
C ALA A 363 -3.90 -26.76 -2.13
N SER A 364 -5.17 -26.96 -2.50
CA SER A 364 -5.68 -26.70 -3.85
C SER A 364 -5.82 -25.22 -4.21
N MET A 365 -6.01 -24.35 -3.21
CA MET A 365 -6.14 -22.89 -3.41
C MET A 365 -4.81 -22.15 -3.22
N ALA A 366 -3.91 -22.72 -2.41
CA ALA A 366 -2.53 -22.25 -2.26
C ALA A 366 -1.69 -22.43 -3.55
N ASP A 367 -2.15 -23.28 -4.47
CA ASP A 367 -1.49 -23.50 -5.77
C ASP A 367 -1.69 -22.35 -6.76
N GLU A 368 -2.60 -21.38 -6.49
CA GLU A 368 -2.86 -20.21 -7.34
C GLU A 368 -2.45 -18.93 -6.63
N LEU A 369 -1.29 -18.40 -7.02
CA LEU A 369 -0.65 -17.27 -6.37
C LEU A 369 -1.23 -15.93 -6.84
N VAL A 370 -1.48 -15.84 -8.15
CA VAL A 370 -2.09 -14.69 -8.80
C VAL A 370 -3.21 -15.20 -9.71
N ALA A 371 -4.43 -14.71 -9.49
CA ALA A 371 -5.60 -14.99 -10.30
C ALA A 371 -6.06 -13.71 -11.03
N ILE A 372 -6.00 -13.72 -12.36
CA ILE A 372 -6.45 -12.63 -13.23
C ILE A 372 -7.66 -13.14 -14.01
N ASP A 373 -8.82 -12.54 -13.80
CA ASP A 373 -10.09 -12.95 -14.43
C ASP A 373 -10.70 -11.78 -15.19
N ARG A 374 -10.57 -11.80 -16.51
CA ARG A 374 -11.10 -10.80 -17.46
C ARG A 374 -10.75 -9.36 -17.12
N TYR A 375 -9.60 -9.14 -16.46
CA TYR A 375 -9.08 -7.81 -16.19
C TYR A 375 -8.82 -7.08 -17.52
N ASN A 376 -9.33 -5.86 -17.66
CA ASN A 376 -9.09 -5.01 -18.81
C ASN A 376 -7.96 -4.02 -18.47
N GLY A 377 -6.79 -4.15 -19.09
CA GLY A 377 -5.69 -3.20 -18.90
C GLY A 377 -4.33 -3.83 -18.58
N GLU A 378 -3.48 -3.09 -17.88
CA GLU A 378 -2.08 -3.43 -17.67
C GLU A 378 -1.80 -3.89 -16.23
N ILE A 379 -1.04 -4.96 -16.08
CA ILE A 379 -0.63 -5.54 -14.79
C ILE A 379 0.88 -5.72 -14.82
N ASN A 380 1.59 -4.95 -14.00
CA ASN A 380 3.05 -4.91 -13.96
C ASN A 380 3.56 -5.37 -12.59
N PHE A 381 4.42 -6.38 -12.58
CA PHE A 381 5.23 -6.74 -11.44
C PHE A 381 6.63 -6.17 -11.64
N ILE A 382 7.09 -5.30 -10.75
CA ILE A 382 8.37 -4.61 -10.90
C ILE A 382 9.20 -4.74 -9.64
N ALA A 383 10.49 -5.10 -9.75
CA ALA A 383 11.35 -5.31 -8.58
C ALA A 383 10.80 -6.36 -7.58
N SER A 384 9.93 -7.27 -8.06
CA SER A 384 9.21 -8.22 -7.22
C SER A 384 10.03 -9.48 -6.92
N GLN A 385 9.95 -9.99 -5.69
CA GLN A 385 10.54 -11.26 -5.28
C GLN A 385 9.46 -12.31 -5.10
N LEU A 386 9.36 -13.25 -6.04
CA LEU A 386 8.50 -14.42 -5.89
C LEU A 386 9.25 -15.44 -5.02
N TYR A 387 8.80 -15.65 -3.79
CA TYR A 387 9.49 -16.43 -2.78
C TYR A 387 8.69 -17.64 -2.23
N PRO A 388 8.01 -18.48 -3.03
CA PRO A 388 7.63 -19.82 -2.57
C PRO A 388 8.69 -20.88 -2.93
N PRO A 389 9.81 -21.04 -2.19
CA PRO A 389 10.88 -21.98 -2.57
C PRO A 389 10.45 -23.44 -2.61
N ARG A 390 9.42 -23.78 -1.84
CA ARG A 390 8.91 -25.15 -1.72
C ARG A 390 7.78 -25.44 -2.71
N TYR A 391 7.25 -24.43 -3.41
CA TYR A 391 6.00 -24.54 -4.19
C TYR A 391 6.09 -23.90 -5.58
N PRO A 392 5.27 -24.37 -6.54
CA PRO A 392 5.10 -23.66 -7.81
C PRO A 392 4.47 -22.28 -7.60
N ALA A 393 5.01 -21.25 -8.24
CA ALA A 393 4.34 -19.97 -8.41
C ALA A 393 3.46 -20.03 -9.66
N LYS A 394 2.14 -20.16 -9.49
CA LYS A 394 1.18 -20.23 -10.59
C LYS A 394 0.44 -18.92 -10.76
N PHE A 395 0.43 -18.40 -11.99
CA PHE A 395 -0.37 -17.27 -12.42
C PHE A 395 -1.44 -17.80 -13.37
N THR A 396 -2.70 -17.54 -13.07
CA THR A 396 -3.83 -17.89 -13.96
C THR A 396 -4.39 -16.62 -14.57
N VAL A 397 -4.59 -16.62 -15.88
CA VAL A 397 -5.15 -15.50 -16.64
C VAL A 397 -6.31 -16.02 -17.50
N ALA A 398 -7.50 -15.50 -17.23
CA ALA A 398 -8.69 -15.70 -18.05
C ALA A 398 -9.03 -14.39 -18.78
N GLY A 399 -9.45 -14.50 -20.04
CA GLY A 399 -9.69 -13.36 -20.94
C GLY A 399 -8.46 -12.96 -21.76
N ASP A 400 -8.63 -11.96 -22.61
CA ASP A 400 -7.67 -11.58 -23.67
C ASP A 400 -7.24 -10.10 -23.63
N LYS A 401 -7.78 -9.32 -22.69
CA LYS A 401 -7.52 -7.87 -22.56
C LYS A 401 -6.42 -7.52 -21.56
N ALA A 402 -6.01 -8.46 -20.70
CA ALA A 402 -4.97 -8.23 -19.72
C ALA A 402 -3.59 -8.28 -20.38
N ARG A 403 -2.75 -7.29 -20.10
CA ARG A 403 -1.34 -7.25 -20.50
C ARG A 403 -0.47 -7.42 -19.27
N LEU A 404 0.40 -8.43 -19.29
CA LEU A 404 1.25 -8.80 -18.15
C LEU A 404 2.70 -8.39 -18.40
N GLY A 405 3.26 -7.59 -17.50
CA GLY A 405 4.68 -7.24 -17.46
C GLY A 405 5.35 -7.74 -16.19
N ILE A 406 6.54 -8.32 -16.32
CA ILE A 406 7.39 -8.74 -15.19
C ILE A 406 8.78 -8.17 -15.41
N PHE A 407 9.14 -7.19 -14.58
CA PHE A 407 10.33 -6.37 -14.74
C PHE A 407 11.20 -6.44 -13.49
N SER A 408 12.53 -6.55 -13.67
CA SER A 408 13.50 -6.49 -12.57
C SER A 408 13.17 -7.44 -11.40
N SER A 409 12.54 -8.58 -11.68
CA SER A 409 11.96 -9.46 -10.67
C SER A 409 12.84 -10.68 -10.41
N PHE A 410 12.79 -11.19 -9.18
CA PHE A 410 13.58 -12.32 -8.72
C PHE A 410 12.70 -13.53 -8.42
N PHE A 411 13.07 -14.67 -9.00
CA PHE A 411 12.33 -15.93 -8.88
C PHE A 411 13.09 -16.86 -7.93
N TYR A 412 12.60 -16.94 -6.69
CA TYR A 412 13.01 -17.89 -5.66
C TYR A 412 11.92 -18.94 -5.45
N VAL A 413 11.63 -19.69 -6.51
CA VAL A 413 10.48 -20.60 -6.60
C VAL A 413 10.91 -22.02 -6.96
N LYS A 414 10.07 -23.01 -6.64
CA LYS A 414 10.25 -24.39 -7.13
C LYS A 414 10.04 -24.47 -8.64
N SER A 415 9.02 -23.78 -9.15
CA SER A 415 8.75 -23.60 -10.57
C SER A 415 7.84 -22.39 -10.78
N PHE A 416 7.80 -21.83 -12.00
CA PHE A 416 6.83 -20.81 -12.38
C PHE A 416 5.91 -21.38 -13.47
N ARG A 417 4.60 -21.16 -13.34
CA ARG A 417 3.59 -21.61 -14.31
C ARG A 417 2.67 -20.46 -14.67
N LEU A 418 2.54 -20.18 -15.95
CA LEU A 418 1.52 -19.28 -16.49
C LEU A 418 0.43 -20.12 -17.14
N VAL A 419 -0.84 -19.78 -16.89
CA VAL A 419 -1.99 -20.47 -17.49
C VAL A 419 -2.88 -19.43 -18.18
N PRO A 420 -3.09 -19.53 -19.50
CA PRO A 420 -2.53 -20.52 -20.42
C PRO A 420 -1.01 -20.35 -20.64
N GLU A 421 -0.31 -21.43 -20.99
CA GLU A 421 1.17 -21.45 -21.07
C GLU A 421 1.75 -20.51 -22.15
N ASN A 422 0.99 -20.22 -23.20
CA ASN A 422 1.39 -19.36 -24.31
C ASN A 422 0.85 -17.93 -24.21
N LEU A 423 0.39 -17.51 -23.02
CA LEU A 423 -0.09 -16.15 -22.82
C LEU A 423 1.06 -15.15 -23.09
N PRO A 424 0.87 -14.15 -23.96
CA PRO A 424 1.86 -13.10 -24.18
C PRO A 424 2.16 -12.34 -22.89
N LEU A 425 3.46 -12.12 -22.62
CA LEU A 425 3.93 -11.31 -21.49
C LEU A 425 5.22 -10.57 -21.85
N GLU A 426 5.51 -9.48 -21.13
CA GLU A 426 6.78 -8.75 -21.26
C GLU A 426 7.69 -9.10 -20.09
N LEU A 427 8.91 -9.56 -20.37
CA LEU A 427 9.87 -10.00 -19.36
C LEU A 427 11.18 -9.22 -19.51
N LEU A 428 11.57 -8.43 -18.50
CA LEU A 428 12.81 -7.64 -18.56
C LEU A 428 13.63 -7.76 -17.28
N ALA A 429 14.95 -7.90 -17.42
CA ALA A 429 15.91 -7.81 -16.32
C ALA A 429 15.59 -8.75 -15.13
N THR A 430 15.05 -9.94 -15.38
CA THR A 430 14.66 -10.89 -14.33
C THR A 430 15.75 -11.91 -14.02
N GLY A 431 15.84 -12.35 -12.75
CA GLY A 431 16.83 -13.32 -12.27
C GLY A 431 16.26 -14.35 -11.30
N GLY A 432 17.10 -15.25 -10.77
CA GLY A 432 16.72 -16.23 -9.74
C GLY A 432 17.91 -17.06 -9.24
N SER A 433 17.75 -17.82 -8.15
CA SER A 433 18.88 -18.54 -7.48
C SER A 433 18.70 -20.04 -7.18
N SER A 434 17.66 -20.73 -7.66
CA SER A 434 17.54 -22.18 -7.47
C SER A 434 18.15 -23.00 -8.64
N GLU A 435 18.49 -24.28 -8.39
CA GLU A 435 18.87 -25.28 -9.40
C GLU A 435 17.88 -25.34 -10.60
N PHE A 436 16.65 -24.86 -10.42
CA PHE A 436 15.61 -24.75 -11.45
C PHE A 436 15.90 -23.69 -12.53
N ASN A 437 16.71 -22.65 -12.23
CA ASN A 437 17.06 -21.59 -13.19
C ASN A 437 18.18 -21.99 -14.17
N LYS A 438 18.76 -23.19 -14.03
CA LYS A 438 19.89 -23.63 -14.85
C LYS A 438 19.55 -23.81 -16.35
N ALA A 439 18.28 -23.73 -16.76
CA ALA A 439 17.84 -23.80 -18.16
C ALA A 439 17.24 -22.49 -18.73
N ALA A 440 17.39 -21.36 -18.03
CA ALA A 440 16.76 -20.06 -18.31
C ALA A 440 15.22 -20.06 -18.15
N LEU A 441 14.68 -18.98 -17.56
CA LEU A 441 13.26 -18.64 -17.53
C LEU A 441 12.78 -18.37 -18.97
N THR A 442 12.77 -19.40 -19.80
CA THR A 442 12.33 -19.32 -21.19
C THR A 442 10.82 -19.51 -21.16
N LEU A 443 10.09 -18.40 -21.03
CA LEU A 443 8.63 -18.40 -21.09
C LEU A 443 8.22 -18.25 -22.56
N PRO A 444 7.50 -19.23 -23.13
CA PRO A 444 6.93 -19.11 -24.47
C PRO A 444 6.08 -17.83 -24.56
N GLY A 445 6.32 -17.01 -25.59
CA GLY A 445 5.58 -15.75 -25.77
C GLY A 445 6.10 -14.55 -24.96
N ALA A 446 7.24 -14.68 -24.27
CA ALA A 446 7.90 -13.52 -23.66
C ALA A 446 8.52 -12.60 -24.71
N ALA A 447 8.17 -11.32 -24.65
CA ALA A 447 8.86 -10.25 -25.35
C ALA A 447 9.87 -9.55 -24.43
N HIS A 448 10.85 -8.91 -25.05
CA HIS A 448 11.93 -8.18 -24.38
C HIS A 448 11.97 -6.73 -24.88
N ASN A 449 10.84 -6.03 -24.81
CA ASN A 449 10.74 -4.64 -25.24
C ASN A 449 10.93 -3.67 -24.06
N PRO A 450 12.04 -2.92 -23.96
CA PRO A 450 12.24 -1.98 -22.85
C PRO A 450 11.12 -0.94 -22.69
N ALA A 451 10.44 -0.56 -23.78
CA ALA A 451 9.33 0.39 -23.72
C ALA A 451 8.12 -0.13 -22.92
N ALA A 452 7.99 -1.45 -22.74
CA ALA A 452 6.91 -2.05 -21.96
C ALA A 452 6.98 -1.69 -20.46
N ALA A 453 8.16 -1.36 -19.94
CA ALA A 453 8.33 -0.99 -18.53
C ALA A 453 8.03 0.49 -18.24
N VAL A 454 7.81 1.34 -19.26
CA VAL A 454 7.63 2.79 -19.08
C VAL A 454 6.46 3.10 -18.16
N ASN A 455 5.30 2.46 -18.37
CA ASN A 455 4.12 2.72 -17.55
C ASN A 455 4.31 2.30 -16.09
N ALA A 456 5.02 1.20 -15.83
CA ALA A 456 5.34 0.77 -14.47
C ALA A 456 6.24 1.78 -13.74
N LEU A 457 7.27 2.30 -14.43
CA LEU A 457 8.15 3.33 -13.86
C LEU A 457 7.43 4.68 -13.67
N LEU A 458 6.52 5.05 -14.58
CA LEU A 458 5.69 6.25 -14.43
C LEU A 458 4.69 6.14 -13.27
N ASP A 459 4.15 4.95 -13.01
CA ASP A 459 3.29 4.71 -11.85
C ASP A 459 4.08 4.85 -10.53
N LEU A 460 5.29 4.28 -10.44
CA LEU A 460 6.18 4.47 -9.29
C LEU A 460 6.54 5.95 -9.10
N ARG A 461 6.89 6.65 -10.19
CA ARG A 461 7.10 8.11 -10.20
C ARG A 461 5.89 8.88 -9.69
N ARG A 462 4.69 8.50 -10.13
CA ARG A 462 3.44 9.12 -9.68
C ARG A 462 3.22 8.90 -8.17
N LEU A 463 3.54 7.72 -7.66
CA LEU A 463 3.45 7.40 -6.23
C LEU A 463 4.47 8.19 -5.40
N GLY A 464 5.74 8.24 -5.81
CA GLY A 464 6.77 9.03 -5.12
C GLY A 464 6.47 10.54 -5.13
N ARG A 465 5.95 11.08 -6.24
CA ARG A 465 5.48 12.46 -6.31
C ARG A 465 4.29 12.73 -5.39
N LEU A 466 3.36 11.76 -5.27
CA LEU A 466 2.22 11.88 -4.37
C LEU A 466 2.66 11.96 -2.90
N ASP A 467 3.60 11.11 -2.49
CA ASP A 467 4.20 11.16 -1.15
C ASP A 467 4.70 12.57 -0.83
N TRP A 468 5.47 13.15 -1.75
CA TRP A 468 5.98 14.50 -1.59
C TRP A 468 4.90 15.58 -1.53
N GLN A 469 3.89 15.49 -2.40
CA GLN A 469 2.76 16.42 -2.39
C GLN A 469 2.02 16.42 -1.05
N LEU A 470 1.90 15.25 -0.42
CA LEU A 470 1.10 15.08 0.79
C LEU A 470 1.90 15.30 2.07
N ASN A 471 3.17 14.87 2.10
CA ASN A 471 4.02 14.87 3.30
C ASN A 471 5.02 16.03 3.33
N TYR A 472 5.46 16.51 2.16
CA TYR A 472 6.47 17.58 2.04
C TYR A 472 6.02 18.72 1.10
N PRO A 473 4.80 19.28 1.24
CA PRO A 473 4.28 20.28 0.30
C PRO A 473 5.16 21.53 0.18
N ALA A 474 5.92 21.88 1.22
CA ALA A 474 6.86 23.01 1.20
C ALA A 474 8.02 22.81 0.19
N LEU A 475 8.36 21.56 -0.16
CA LEU A 475 9.40 21.26 -1.15
C LEU A 475 8.93 21.48 -2.60
N LEU A 476 7.62 21.59 -2.83
CA LEU A 476 7.04 21.81 -4.17
C LEU A 476 6.66 23.27 -4.43
N ALA A 477 6.68 24.11 -3.38
CA ALA A 477 6.37 25.53 -3.46
C ALA A 477 7.61 26.42 -3.69
N ARG A 478 8.81 25.81 -3.68
CA ARG A 478 10.09 26.42 -4.05
C ARG A 478 10.38 26.13 -5.51
#